data_AF-A0AAJ7L8Y4-F1
#
_entry.id   AF-A0AAJ7L8Y4-F1
#
_cell.length_a   1.000
_cell.length_b   1.000
_cell.length_c   1.000
_cell.angle_alpha   90.00
_cell.angle_beta   90.00
_cell.angle_gamma   90.00
#
_symmetry.space_group_name_H-M   'P 1'
#
loop_
_entity.id
_entity.type
_entity.pdbx_description
1 polymer ?
#
loop_
_entity_poly.entity_id
_entity_poly.type
_entity_poly.pdbx_seq_one_letter_code
_entity_poly.pdbx_strand_id
1 'polypeptide(L)'
;MTLEMYRTHKESRTTATHIYDNSRGSALLALARAGILPTKCFNIFLTASDNYCERCGVHPETLAHVIFKCNEFYHTNEDLAARLGLSKELNPALVNETKRLLEAWDRERRKGSAEKLAPEVKG
;
A
#
# COMPACT_ATOMS: atom_id res chain seq x y z
N MET A 1 -5.13 -3.28 -8.61
CA MET A 1 -6.06 -4.39 -8.33
C MET A 1 -7.15 -4.36 -9.37
N THR A 2 -7.37 -5.46 -10.10
CA THR A 2 -8.44 -5.53 -11.12
C THR A 2 -9.75 -6.01 -10.50
N LEU A 3 -10.89 -5.70 -11.13
CA LEU A 3 -12.21 -6.17 -10.70
C LEU A 3 -12.30 -7.71 -10.69
N GLU A 4 -11.53 -8.34 -11.57
CA GLU A 4 -11.44 -9.79 -11.73
C GLU A 4 -10.80 -10.48 -10.52
N MET A 5 -9.70 -9.92 -9.99
CA MET A 5 -9.11 -10.41 -8.73
C MET A 5 -10.10 -10.29 -7.56
N TYR A 6 -10.81 -9.17 -7.45
CA TYR A 6 -11.75 -8.96 -6.35
C TYR A 6 -12.90 -9.98 -6.35
N ARG A 7 -13.44 -10.30 -7.54
CA ARG A 7 -14.52 -11.28 -7.70
C ARG A 7 -14.05 -12.71 -7.44
N THR A 8 -12.84 -13.05 -7.85
CA THR A 8 -12.29 -14.41 -7.72
C THR A 8 -12.04 -14.80 -6.27
N HIS A 9 -11.65 -13.85 -5.41
CA HIS A 9 -11.20 -14.17 -4.05
C HIS A 9 -12.18 -13.81 -2.93
N LYS A 10 -13.29 -13.11 -3.20
CA LYS A 10 -14.24 -12.66 -2.16
C LYS A 10 -15.51 -13.51 -2.08
N GLU A 11 -15.44 -14.64 -1.35
CA GLU A 11 -16.58 -15.58 -1.20
C GLU A 11 -17.62 -15.21 -0.12
N SER A 12 -17.34 -14.32 0.85
CA SER A 12 -18.34 -13.95 1.87
C SER A 12 -18.40 -12.46 2.20
N ARG A 13 -19.61 -11.98 2.53
CA ARG A 13 -19.90 -10.58 2.89
C ARG A 13 -19.52 -10.25 4.34
N THR A 14 -19.07 -11.23 5.14
CA THR A 14 -19.19 -11.18 6.61
C THR A 14 -17.86 -11.33 7.38
N THR A 15 -16.71 -11.54 6.74
CA THR A 15 -15.42 -11.76 7.44
C THR A 15 -14.52 -10.52 7.57
N ALA A 16 -14.91 -9.37 7.01
CA ALA A 16 -14.08 -8.16 7.05
C ALA A 16 -14.20 -7.35 8.37
N THR A 17 -15.16 -7.69 9.24
CA THR A 17 -15.50 -6.91 10.45
C THR A 17 -14.36 -6.82 11.47
N HIS A 18 -13.42 -7.78 11.48
CA HIS A 18 -12.27 -7.79 12.39
C HIS A 18 -10.96 -7.31 11.74
N ILE A 19 -10.97 -7.00 10.44
CA ILE A 19 -9.78 -6.57 9.71
C ILE A 19 -9.49 -5.10 9.95
N TYR A 20 -10.52 -4.28 10.19
CA TYR A 20 -10.38 -2.85 10.37
C TYR A 20 -10.54 -2.43 11.83
N ASP A 21 -9.74 -1.45 12.20
CA ASP A 21 -9.81 -0.67 13.44
C ASP A 21 -9.73 0.82 13.06
N ASN A 22 -9.79 1.72 14.04
CA ASN A 22 -9.69 3.17 13.78
C ASN A 22 -8.24 3.66 13.57
N SER A 23 -7.28 2.77 13.25
CA SER A 23 -5.90 3.17 12.94
C SER A 23 -5.75 3.74 11.53
N ARG A 24 -4.67 4.49 11.33
CA ARG A 24 -4.25 4.96 10.01
C ARG A 24 -3.96 3.78 9.08
N GLY A 25 -3.39 2.71 9.59
CA GLY A 25 -3.07 1.49 8.85
C GLY A 25 -4.31 0.81 8.31
N SER A 26 -5.41 0.80 9.07
CA SER A 26 -6.70 0.30 8.60
C SER A 26 -7.27 1.15 7.46
N ALA A 27 -7.16 2.48 7.54
CA ALA A 27 -7.57 3.37 6.45
C ALA A 27 -6.72 3.14 5.17
N LEU A 28 -5.41 3.00 5.32
CA LEU A 28 -4.49 2.71 4.21
C LEU A 28 -4.74 1.32 3.62
N LEU A 29 -5.01 0.32 4.46
CA LEU A 29 -5.37 -1.03 4.02
C LEU A 29 -6.67 -1.01 3.21
N ALA A 30 -7.67 -0.21 3.61
CA ALA A 30 -8.90 -0.05 2.84
C ALA A 30 -8.64 0.53 1.44
N LEU A 31 -7.79 1.57 1.34
CA LEU A 31 -7.39 2.14 0.05
C LEU A 31 -6.61 1.13 -0.81
N ALA A 32 -5.70 0.37 -0.21
CA ALA A 32 -4.97 -0.71 -0.85
C ALA A 32 -5.91 -1.80 -1.41
N ARG A 33 -6.87 -2.24 -0.60
CA ARG A 33 -7.91 -3.21 -1.00
C ARG A 33 -8.83 -2.70 -2.10
N ALA A 34 -9.04 -1.38 -2.17
CA ALA A 34 -9.79 -0.75 -3.25
C ALA A 34 -8.91 -0.46 -4.49
N GLY A 35 -7.60 -0.70 -4.43
CA GLY A 35 -6.68 -0.44 -5.54
C GLY A 35 -6.37 1.04 -5.76
N ILE A 36 -6.67 1.90 -4.78
CA ILE A 36 -6.52 3.37 -4.84
C ILE A 36 -5.55 3.88 -3.78
N LEU A 37 -4.61 3.04 -3.33
CA LEU A 37 -3.53 3.50 -2.46
C LEU A 37 -2.75 4.61 -3.20
N PRO A 38 -2.51 5.78 -2.56
CA PRO A 38 -1.96 6.97 -3.22
C PRO A 38 -0.44 6.86 -3.45
N THR A 39 -0.03 5.78 -4.09
CA THR A 39 1.32 5.52 -4.60
C THR A 39 1.65 6.50 -5.73
N LYS A 40 2.94 6.72 -6.02
CA LYS A 40 3.33 7.56 -7.16
C LYS A 40 2.79 7.03 -8.49
N CYS A 41 2.71 5.71 -8.70
CA CYS A 41 2.09 5.17 -9.91
C CYS A 41 0.60 5.50 -10.02
N PHE A 42 -0.13 5.58 -8.90
CA PHE A 42 -1.52 6.02 -8.91
C PHE A 42 -1.63 7.54 -9.19
N ASN A 43 -0.72 8.33 -8.61
CA ASN A 43 -0.74 9.78 -8.73
C ASN A 43 -0.10 10.33 -10.01
N ILE A 44 0.55 9.51 -10.86
CA ILE A 44 1.22 9.98 -12.08
C ILE A 44 0.27 10.76 -12.99
N PHE A 45 -1.01 10.34 -13.05
CA PHE A 45 -2.06 11.01 -13.82
C PHE A 45 -2.51 12.34 -13.22
N LEU A 46 -2.18 12.61 -11.96
CA LEU A 46 -2.60 13.79 -11.20
C LEU A 46 -1.48 14.83 -11.04
N THR A 47 -0.21 14.41 -10.98
CA THR A 47 0.90 15.29 -10.53
C THR A 47 2.04 15.46 -11.54
N ALA A 48 2.01 14.82 -12.72
CA ALA A 48 3.08 14.87 -13.73
C ALA A 48 4.51 14.64 -13.17
N SER A 49 4.61 13.91 -12.06
CA SER A 49 5.86 13.57 -11.38
C SER A 49 6.38 12.22 -11.85
N ASP A 50 7.64 11.90 -11.55
CA ASP A 50 8.15 10.54 -11.71
C ASP A 50 7.31 9.54 -10.89
N ASN A 51 7.32 8.28 -11.34
CA ASN A 51 6.64 7.19 -10.65
C ASN A 51 7.58 6.30 -9.83
N TYR A 52 8.87 6.64 -9.69
CA TYR A 52 9.85 5.78 -9.05
C TYR A 52 9.73 5.83 -7.52
N CYS A 53 9.87 4.67 -6.88
CA CYS A 53 9.84 4.59 -5.43
C CYS A 53 10.99 5.38 -4.82
N GLU A 54 10.68 6.25 -3.85
CA GLU A 54 11.68 7.08 -3.19
C GLU A 54 12.67 6.26 -2.33
N ARG A 55 12.33 5.02 -1.97
CA ARG A 55 13.22 4.13 -1.22
C ARG A 55 14.28 3.46 -2.08
N CYS A 56 13.87 2.83 -3.18
CA CYS A 56 14.81 2.09 -4.03
C CYS A 56 15.36 2.92 -5.18
N GLY A 57 14.63 3.93 -5.65
CA GLY A 57 15.00 4.78 -6.79
C GLY A 57 15.00 4.08 -8.15
N VAL A 58 14.75 2.77 -8.21
CA VAL A 58 14.93 1.94 -9.42
C VAL A 58 13.60 1.49 -10.02
N HIS A 59 12.64 1.12 -9.18
CA HIS A 59 11.37 0.54 -9.64
C HIS A 59 10.19 1.49 -9.42
N PRO A 60 9.15 1.42 -10.25
CA PRO A 60 7.93 2.19 -10.03
C PRO A 60 7.27 1.86 -8.69
N GLU A 61 6.84 2.90 -7.95
CA GLU A 61 6.13 2.74 -6.69
C GLU A 61 4.70 2.26 -6.96
N THR A 62 4.50 0.95 -6.96
CA THR A 62 3.20 0.30 -7.05
C THR A 62 2.70 -0.18 -5.68
N LEU A 63 1.44 -0.59 -5.60
CA LEU A 63 0.89 -1.21 -4.38
C LEU A 63 1.71 -2.42 -3.91
N ALA A 64 2.04 -3.32 -4.85
CA ALA A 64 2.84 -4.51 -4.57
C ALA A 64 4.25 -4.11 -4.10
N HIS A 65 4.89 -3.18 -4.82
CA HIS A 65 6.23 -2.67 -4.47
C HIS A 65 6.27 -2.12 -3.03
N VAL A 66 5.24 -1.36 -2.63
CA VAL A 66 5.11 -0.86 -1.26
C VAL A 66 4.93 -2.02 -0.27
N ILE A 67 3.94 -2.89 -0.49
CA ILE A 67 3.61 -4.00 0.42
C ILE A 67 4.78 -4.98 0.61
N PHE A 68 5.59 -5.21 -0.43
CA PHE A 68 6.75 -6.11 -0.39
C PHE A 68 8.08 -5.37 -0.15
N LYS A 69 8.04 -4.10 0.27
CA LYS A 69 9.23 -3.29 0.61
C LYS A 69 10.32 -3.34 -0.46
N CYS A 70 9.95 -3.08 -1.71
CA CYS A 70 10.85 -3.12 -2.87
C CYS A 70 11.39 -4.51 -3.25
N ASN A 71 10.81 -5.58 -2.71
CA ASN A 71 11.21 -6.97 -2.99
C ASN A 71 10.10 -7.76 -3.73
N GLU A 72 9.41 -7.10 -4.66
CA GLU A 72 8.27 -7.68 -5.38
C GLU A 72 8.66 -8.76 -6.41
N PHE A 73 9.93 -9.04 -6.67
CA PHE A 73 10.28 -10.09 -7.64
C PHE A 73 9.97 -11.52 -7.18
N TYR A 74 9.64 -11.69 -5.90
CA TYR A 74 9.46 -13.00 -5.26
C TYR A 74 8.06 -13.22 -4.69
N HIS A 75 7.07 -12.40 -5.06
CA HIS A 75 5.70 -12.56 -4.58
C HIS A 75 4.77 -13.05 -5.67
N THR A 76 3.78 -13.83 -5.24
CA THR A 76 2.65 -14.26 -6.06
C THR A 76 1.45 -13.34 -5.85
N ASN A 77 0.43 -13.47 -6.71
CA ASN A 77 -0.84 -12.77 -6.50
C ASN A 77 -1.55 -13.24 -5.23
N GLU A 78 -1.34 -14.51 -4.86
CA GLU A 78 -1.84 -15.12 -3.63
C GLU A 78 -1.19 -14.49 -2.39
N ASP A 79 0.12 -14.22 -2.43
CA ASP A 79 0.82 -13.52 -1.35
C ASP A 79 0.28 -12.10 -1.15
N LEU A 80 0.05 -11.39 -2.26
CA LEU A 80 -0.55 -10.05 -2.22
C LEU A 80 -1.98 -10.12 -1.67
N ALA A 81 -2.79 -11.08 -2.12
CA ALA A 81 -4.15 -11.28 -1.63
C ALA A 81 -4.16 -11.60 -0.13
N ALA A 82 -3.24 -12.45 0.35
CA ALA A 82 -3.11 -12.80 1.76
C ALA A 82 -2.75 -11.57 2.63
N ARG A 83 -1.78 -10.76 2.19
CA ARG A 83 -1.40 -9.50 2.86
C ARG A 83 -2.54 -8.48 2.92
N LEU A 84 -3.39 -8.47 1.89
CA LEU A 84 -4.59 -7.61 1.84
C LEU A 84 -5.80 -8.18 2.60
N GLY A 85 -5.70 -9.39 3.15
CA GLY A 85 -6.81 -10.09 3.80
C GLY A 85 -7.95 -10.43 2.82
N LEU A 86 -7.59 -10.78 1.58
CA LEU A 86 -8.47 -11.22 0.52
C LEU A 86 -8.37 -12.74 0.28
N SER A 87 -7.46 -13.43 0.97
CA SER A 87 -7.37 -14.89 0.93
C SER A 87 -8.60 -15.57 1.54
N LYS A 88 -8.88 -16.80 1.09
CA LYS A 88 -10.00 -17.62 1.59
C LYS A 88 -9.93 -17.81 3.11
N GLU A 89 -8.73 -18.07 3.61
CA GLU A 89 -8.42 -18.07 5.04
C GLU A 89 -7.73 -16.76 5.41
N LEU A 90 -8.34 -16.00 6.33
CA LEU A 90 -7.77 -14.77 6.83
C LEU A 90 -6.56 -15.08 7.70
N ASN A 91 -5.42 -14.44 7.42
CA ASN A 91 -4.26 -14.42 8.31
C ASN A 91 -4.16 -13.03 8.99
N PRO A 92 -4.68 -12.87 10.23
CA PRO A 92 -4.71 -11.57 10.90
C PRO A 92 -3.33 -11.00 11.19
N ALA A 93 -2.34 -11.86 11.44
CA ALA A 93 -0.97 -11.43 11.69
C ALA A 93 -0.37 -10.75 10.46
N LEU A 94 -0.54 -11.37 9.28
CA LEU A 94 -0.04 -10.85 8.01
C LEU A 94 -0.74 -9.54 7.60
N VAL A 95 -2.04 -9.44 7.85
CA VAL A 95 -2.80 -8.19 7.65
C VAL A 95 -2.30 -7.09 8.58
N ASN A 96 -2.08 -7.39 9.86
CA ASN A 96 -1.60 -6.40 10.83
C ASN A 96 -0.17 -5.96 10.53
N GLU A 97 0.69 -6.86 10.04
CA GLU A 97 2.02 -6.49 9.52
C GLU A 97 1.88 -5.52 8.35
N THR A 98 0.96 -5.80 7.42
CA THR A 98 0.70 -4.94 6.26
C THR A 98 0.20 -3.56 6.67
N LYS A 99 -0.69 -3.46 7.66
CA LYS A 99 -1.12 -2.16 8.23
C LYS A 99 0.08 -1.35 8.74
N ARG A 100 0.93 -1.95 9.56
CA ARG A 100 2.12 -1.29 10.15
C ARG A 100 3.09 -0.83 9.07
N LEU A 101 3.27 -1.65 8.04
CA LEU A 101 4.10 -1.30 6.88
C LEU A 101 3.54 -0.08 6.16
N LEU A 102 2.25 -0.09 5.84
CA LEU A 102 1.59 1.03 5.15
C LEU A 102 1.69 2.32 5.97
N GLU A 103 1.52 2.25 7.29
CA GLU A 103 1.71 3.42 8.16
C GLU A 103 3.14 3.96 8.14
N ALA A 104 4.15 3.07 8.16
CA ALA A 104 5.55 3.47 8.06
C ALA A 104 5.85 4.14 6.71
N TRP A 105 5.39 3.53 5.61
CA TRP A 105 5.51 4.10 4.26
C TRP A 105 4.86 5.48 4.15
N ASP A 106 3.62 5.63 4.61
CA ASP A 106 2.89 6.90 4.55
C ASP A 106 3.55 7.98 5.42
N ARG A 107 4.15 7.60 6.56
CA ARG A 107 4.92 8.51 7.42
C ARG A 107 6.19 9.00 6.75
N GLU A 108 6.96 8.10 6.14
CA GLU A 108 8.19 8.45 5.42
C GLU A 108 7.90 9.38 4.24
N ARG A 109 6.88 9.06 3.45
CA ARG A 109 6.44 9.90 2.34
C ARG A 109 6.05 11.31 2.80
N ARG A 110 5.29 11.42 3.89
CA ARG A 110 4.90 12.73 4.44
C ARG A 110 6.09 13.54 4.97
N LYS A 111 7.11 12.88 5.53
CA LYS A 111 8.37 13.54 5.93
C LYS A 111 9.15 14.06 4.73
N GLY A 112 9.35 13.23 3.70
CA GLY A 112 10.04 13.64 2.48
C GLY A 112 9.34 14.79 1.75
N SER A 113 7.99 14.82 1.77
CA SER A 113 7.23 15.97 1.30
C SER A 113 7.46 17.24 2.14
N ALA A 114 7.53 17.12 3.46
CA ALA A 114 7.75 18.26 4.35
C ALA A 114 9.18 18.83 4.24
N GLU A 115 10.21 17.98 4.11
CA GLU A 115 11.60 18.41 3.90
C GLU A 115 11.80 19.11 2.55
N LYS A 116 11.13 18.68 1.48
CA LYS A 116 11.13 19.37 0.18
C LYS A 116 10.49 20.76 0.21
N LEU A 117 9.67 21.06 1.23
CA LEU A 117 8.98 22.35 1.42
C LEU A 117 9.70 23.26 2.41
N ALA A 118 10.74 22.78 3.11
CA ALA A 118 11.51 23.61 4.02
C ALA A 118 12.41 24.56 3.21
N PRO A 119 12.34 25.89 3.42
CA PRO A 119 13.21 26.83 2.72
C PRO A 119 14.68 26.55 3.08
N GLU A 120 15.57 26.56 2.09
CA GLU A 120 17.01 26.55 2.30
C GLU A 120 17.40 27.80 3.11
N VAL A 121 17.60 27.65 4.41
CA VAL A 121 18.15 28.71 5.24
C VAL A 121 19.65 28.80 4.94
N LYS A 122 20.03 29.69 4.02
CA LYS A 122 21.42 30.11 3.86
C LYS A 122 21.82 30.95 5.07
N GLY A 123 22.76 30.46 5.87
CA GLY A 123 23.44 31.17 6.95
C GLY A 123 24.92 30.84 6.92
#